data_AF-A0A553JZE2-F1
#
_entry.id   AF-A0A553JZE2-F1
#
_cell.length_a   1.000
_cell.length_b   1.000
_cell.length_c   1.000
_cell.angle_alpha   90.00
_cell.angle_beta   90.00
_cell.angle_gamma   90.00
#
_symmetry.space_group_name_H-M   'P 1'
#
loop_
_entity.id
_entity.type
_entity.pdbx_description
1 polymer ?
#
loop_
_entity_poly.entity_id
_entity_poly.type
_entity_poly.pdbx_seq_one_letter_code
_entity_poly.pdbx_strand_id
1 'polypeptide(L)'
;MSPQPIRPGEGKFPDDQISIPVPPSRFQTGQTGIYRRDSSVPVTESYRQTIIRIWPLGIEKPAIDLAPAPGEESQSPTELFGPEVDRVYVISGVKAFDRLTTRMEDADTLLRLRWRLDFHGWDWRPTVATSPERAWVEGGAILLDGTAEEVRYLAQLHGQPVVLRWDEHGMAPVPVLPGVDVGDPTPVPVRLRPALTGCPLRRGADGVCKVYGGPWTSSSREAALVWQHHRAMLIDAFGCDVCHADGGRGARGAVDLFTPSRTGGWQWGTPRTAVAADDDA
;
A
#
# COMPACT_ATOMS: atom_id res chain seq x y z
N MET A 1 -9.35 -26.83 -28.15
CA MET A 1 -8.78 -25.72 -28.94
C MET A 1 -7.78 -24.99 -28.07
N SER A 2 -6.50 -24.96 -28.45
CA SER A 2 -5.50 -24.20 -27.70
C SER A 2 -5.82 -22.70 -27.81
N PRO A 3 -5.92 -21.96 -26.70
CA PRO A 3 -6.17 -20.53 -26.77
C PRO A 3 -5.03 -19.86 -27.53
N GLN A 4 -5.37 -19.11 -28.58
CA GLN A 4 -4.37 -18.40 -29.37
C GLN A 4 -3.63 -17.38 -28.49
N PRO A 5 -2.32 -17.17 -28.68
CA PRO A 5 -1.58 -16.14 -27.97
C PRO A 5 -2.14 -14.76 -28.32
N ILE A 6 -2.52 -14.00 -27.30
CA ILE A 6 -3.02 -12.62 -27.40
C ILE A 6 -1.94 -11.74 -28.08
N ARG A 7 -2.30 -10.98 -29.11
CA ARG A 7 -1.34 -10.13 -29.84
C ARG A 7 -0.87 -8.95 -28.95
N PRO A 8 0.31 -8.37 -29.21
CA PRO A 8 0.76 -7.17 -28.51
C PRO A 8 -0.28 -6.04 -28.64
N GLY A 9 -0.78 -5.53 -27.50
CA GLY A 9 -1.82 -4.49 -27.46
C GLY A 9 -3.26 -5.00 -27.33
N GLU A 10 -3.51 -6.30 -27.45
CA GLU A 10 -4.87 -6.89 -27.38
C GLU A 10 -5.22 -7.49 -26.00
N GLY A 11 -4.33 -7.34 -25.01
CA GLY A 11 -4.63 -7.78 -23.65
C GLY A 11 -5.54 -6.78 -22.97
N LYS A 12 -6.86 -7.00 -23.01
CA LYS A 12 -7.77 -6.31 -22.10
C LYS A 12 -7.33 -6.65 -20.67
N PHE A 13 -7.17 -5.63 -19.83
CA PHE A 13 -7.02 -5.87 -18.39
C PHE A 13 -8.24 -6.70 -17.93
N PRO A 14 -8.06 -7.78 -17.17
CA PRO A 14 -9.16 -8.46 -16.49
C PRO A 14 -10.01 -7.43 -15.75
N ASP A 15 -11.32 -7.64 -15.74
CA ASP A 15 -12.25 -6.69 -15.11
C ASP A 15 -12.04 -6.63 -13.57
N ASP A 16 -11.33 -7.61 -13.00
CA ASP A 16 -10.91 -7.67 -11.59
C ASP A 16 -9.48 -7.14 -11.34
N GLN A 17 -8.81 -6.55 -12.34
CA GLN A 17 -7.44 -6.05 -12.20
C GLN A 17 -7.38 -4.60 -11.69
N ILE A 18 -6.58 -4.36 -10.63
CA ILE A 18 -6.30 -3.01 -10.12
C ILE A 18 -5.44 -2.23 -11.13
N SER A 19 -5.83 -0.98 -11.42
CA SER A 19 -5.00 -0.02 -12.15
C SER A 19 -3.90 0.54 -11.24
N ILE A 20 -2.64 0.26 -11.56
CA ILE A 20 -1.49 0.86 -10.86
C ILE A 20 -1.07 2.13 -11.61
N PRO A 21 -1.03 3.31 -10.96
CA PRO A 21 -0.66 4.55 -11.63
C PRO A 21 0.75 4.48 -12.25
N VAL A 22 0.87 4.98 -13.48
CA VAL A 22 2.12 5.03 -14.26
C VAL A 22 3.05 6.13 -13.71
N PRO A 23 4.38 5.94 -13.75
CA PRO A 23 5.34 7.02 -13.53
C PRO A 23 5.08 8.27 -14.37
N PRO A 24 5.15 9.50 -13.81
CA PRO A 24 5.67 10.60 -14.59
C PRO A 24 7.07 10.26 -15.12
N SER A 25 7.24 10.54 -16.40
CA SER A 25 8.50 10.34 -17.11
C SER A 25 9.45 11.52 -16.94
N ARG A 26 10.75 11.30 -17.18
CA ARG A 26 11.77 12.36 -17.21
C ARG A 26 11.51 13.50 -18.21
N PHE A 27 10.64 13.28 -19.19
CA PHE A 27 10.30 14.27 -20.21
C PHE A 27 9.14 15.18 -19.79
N GLN A 28 8.28 14.68 -18.89
CA GLN A 28 7.22 15.49 -18.28
C GLN A 28 7.78 16.50 -17.27
N THR A 29 9.02 16.36 -16.80
CA THR A 29 9.68 17.32 -15.90
C THR A 29 10.26 18.53 -16.64
N GLY A 30 10.74 18.35 -17.88
CA GLY A 30 11.37 19.42 -18.66
C GLY A 30 10.42 20.38 -19.38
N GLN A 31 9.17 19.96 -19.67
CA GLN A 31 8.22 20.77 -20.45
C GLN A 31 7.24 21.59 -19.61
N THR A 32 6.99 21.19 -18.37
CA THR A 32 5.94 21.76 -17.51
C THR A 32 6.49 22.29 -16.18
N GLY A 33 7.79 22.07 -15.91
CA GLY A 33 8.39 22.40 -14.62
C GLY A 33 7.71 21.70 -13.45
N ILE A 34 7.17 20.48 -13.64
CA ILE A 34 6.42 19.77 -12.60
C ILE A 34 7.35 19.41 -11.43
N TYR A 35 7.35 20.30 -10.45
CA TYR A 35 7.54 20.00 -9.05
C TYR A 35 6.30 19.28 -8.53
N ARG A 36 6.53 18.38 -7.57
CA ARG A 36 5.56 17.79 -6.62
C ARG A 36 4.13 18.30 -6.84
N ARG A 37 3.23 17.46 -7.37
CA ARG A 37 1.85 17.62 -6.94
C ARG A 37 1.85 17.17 -5.49
N ASP A 38 1.49 18.07 -4.58
CA ASP A 38 1.12 17.64 -3.24
C ASP A 38 0.11 16.50 -3.38
N SER A 39 0.12 15.56 -2.43
CA SER A 39 -0.99 14.61 -2.35
C SER A 39 -2.26 15.45 -2.45
N SER A 40 -3.11 15.19 -3.45
CA SER A 40 -4.35 15.95 -3.62
C SER A 40 -5.26 15.82 -2.40
N VAL A 41 -4.93 14.87 -1.52
CA VAL A 41 -5.58 14.57 -0.25
C VAL A 41 -4.58 14.82 0.89
N PRO A 42 -4.89 15.71 1.85
CA PRO A 42 -4.13 15.86 3.08
C PRO A 42 -3.97 14.54 3.85
N VAL A 43 -2.89 14.38 4.63
CA VAL A 43 -2.65 13.15 5.42
C VAL A 43 -3.83 12.82 6.33
N THR A 44 -4.36 13.82 7.02
CA THR A 44 -5.51 13.70 7.91
C THR A 44 -6.76 13.19 7.19
N GLU A 45 -7.01 13.68 5.97
CA GLU A 45 -8.11 13.18 5.13
C GLU A 45 -7.83 11.78 4.56
N SER A 46 -6.56 11.42 4.35
CA SER A 46 -6.19 10.09 3.83
C SER A 46 -6.61 8.94 4.76
N TYR A 47 -6.68 9.17 6.07
CA TYR A 47 -7.15 8.17 7.03
C TYR A 47 -8.58 7.73 6.77
N ARG A 48 -9.43 8.65 6.30
CA ARG A 48 -10.85 8.44 6.02
C ARG A 48 -11.11 7.73 4.69
N GLN A 49 -10.15 7.79 3.79
CA GLN A 49 -10.24 7.23 2.43
C GLN A 49 -9.41 5.94 2.28
N THR A 50 -8.73 5.51 3.34
CA THR A 50 -7.82 4.36 3.31
C THR A 50 -8.60 3.06 3.05
N ILE A 51 -8.14 2.29 2.07
CA ILE A 51 -8.56 0.91 1.87
C ILE A 51 -7.56 -0.01 2.57
N ILE A 52 -8.07 -0.89 3.43
CA ILE A 52 -7.27 -1.89 4.14
C ILE A 52 -7.48 -3.26 3.51
N ARG A 53 -6.45 -3.78 2.88
CA ARG A 53 -6.42 -5.19 2.47
C ARG A 53 -6.04 -6.04 3.66
N ILE A 54 -6.79 -7.12 3.87
CA ILE A 54 -6.66 -8.04 4.99
C ILE A 54 -6.51 -9.44 4.43
N TRP A 55 -5.64 -10.25 5.04
CA TRP A 55 -5.55 -11.70 4.80
C TRP A 55 -6.03 -12.46 6.04
N PRO A 56 -7.34 -12.71 6.19
CA PRO A 56 -7.93 -13.20 7.44
C PRO A 56 -7.41 -14.59 7.83
N LEU A 57 -7.01 -15.37 6.84
CA LEU A 57 -6.51 -16.74 6.97
C LEU A 57 -5.02 -16.86 6.59
N GLY A 58 -4.29 -15.74 6.58
CA GLY A 58 -2.88 -15.68 6.18
C GLY A 58 -2.66 -15.40 4.69
N ILE A 59 -1.43 -15.02 4.33
CA ILE A 59 -1.07 -14.45 3.02
C ILE A 59 -1.29 -15.39 1.82
N GLU A 60 -1.38 -16.69 2.07
CA GLU A 60 -1.61 -17.73 1.06
C GLU A 60 -3.10 -17.90 0.68
N LYS A 61 -4.00 -17.24 1.39
CA LYS A 61 -5.45 -17.30 1.16
C LYS A 61 -5.94 -16.00 0.50
N PRO A 62 -7.11 -16.01 -0.17
CA PRO A 62 -7.67 -14.82 -0.77
C PRO A 62 -7.79 -13.67 0.23
N ALA A 63 -7.36 -12.50 -0.20
CA ALA A 63 -7.49 -11.29 0.59
C ALA A 63 -8.90 -10.70 0.49
N ILE A 64 -9.24 -9.85 1.45
CA ILE A 64 -10.47 -9.06 1.48
C ILE A 64 -10.09 -7.59 1.63
N ASP A 65 -10.70 -6.72 0.83
CA ASP A 65 -10.55 -5.28 0.95
C ASP A 65 -11.65 -4.73 1.85
N LEU A 66 -11.26 -4.06 2.94
CA LEU A 66 -12.11 -3.21 3.74
C LEU A 66 -12.04 -1.80 3.15
N ALA A 67 -13.11 -1.37 2.48
CA ALA A 67 -13.16 -0.12 1.74
C ALA A 67 -14.14 0.89 2.38
N PRO A 68 -13.80 2.19 2.42
CA PRO A 68 -14.75 3.23 2.82
C PRO A 68 -16.01 3.23 1.95
N ALA A 69 -17.16 3.37 2.60
CA ALA A 69 -18.49 3.36 1.99
C ALA A 69 -19.40 4.42 2.64
N PRO A 70 -19.07 5.72 2.51
CA PRO A 70 -19.84 6.78 3.15
C PRO A 70 -21.30 6.77 2.67
N GLY A 71 -22.23 6.85 3.63
CA GLY A 71 -23.67 6.80 3.35
C GLY A 71 -24.28 5.39 3.33
N GLU A 72 -23.46 4.35 3.51
CA GLU A 72 -23.93 2.98 3.71
C GLU A 72 -23.88 2.56 5.19
N GLU A 73 -24.58 1.47 5.53
CA GLU A 73 -24.43 0.79 6.80
C GLU A 73 -23.05 0.12 6.87
N SER A 74 -22.32 0.34 7.97
CA SER A 74 -20.98 -0.21 8.14
C SER A 74 -21.03 -1.69 8.45
N GLN A 75 -20.09 -2.43 7.88
CA GLN A 75 -19.81 -3.80 8.31
C GLN A 75 -18.85 -3.80 9.49
N SER A 76 -19.04 -4.75 10.40
CA SER A 76 -18.27 -4.86 11.66
C SER A 76 -17.18 -5.93 11.57
N PRO A 77 -16.17 -5.89 12.46
CA PRO A 77 -15.15 -6.95 12.52
C PRO A 77 -15.74 -8.35 12.76
N THR A 78 -16.91 -8.44 13.41
CA THR A 78 -17.56 -9.71 13.71
C THR A 78 -17.91 -10.52 12.46
N GLU A 79 -18.19 -9.84 11.34
CA GLU A 79 -18.52 -10.47 10.06
C GLU A 79 -17.31 -11.17 9.42
N LEU A 80 -16.09 -10.70 9.73
CA LEU A 80 -14.86 -11.22 9.15
C LEU A 80 -14.16 -12.21 10.08
N PHE A 81 -14.12 -11.92 11.38
CA PHE A 81 -13.33 -12.66 12.36
C PHE A 81 -14.17 -13.49 13.34
N GLY A 82 -15.50 -13.33 13.32
CA GLY A 82 -16.43 -14.03 14.21
C GLY A 82 -16.93 -13.17 15.38
N PRO A 83 -17.95 -13.64 16.10
CA PRO A 83 -18.73 -12.83 17.04
C PRO A 83 -17.95 -12.32 18.26
N GLU A 84 -16.82 -12.93 18.59
CA GLU A 84 -15.97 -12.53 19.73
C GLU A 84 -15.10 -11.30 19.43
N VAL A 85 -15.03 -10.87 18.17
CA VAL A 85 -14.19 -9.75 17.72
C VAL A 85 -15.08 -8.56 17.37
N ASP A 86 -15.33 -7.70 18.35
CA ASP A 86 -16.17 -6.50 18.20
C ASP A 86 -15.39 -5.28 17.68
N ARG A 87 -14.07 -5.28 17.89
CA ARG A 87 -13.18 -4.18 17.55
C ARG A 87 -11.79 -4.69 17.21
N VAL A 88 -11.18 -4.07 16.22
CA VAL A 88 -9.79 -4.34 15.81
C VAL A 88 -9.02 -3.05 15.55
N TYR A 89 -7.69 -3.16 15.54
CA TYR A 89 -6.81 -2.02 15.29
C TYR A 89 -5.82 -2.33 14.17
N VAL A 90 -5.67 -1.41 13.23
CA VAL A 90 -4.68 -1.47 12.16
C VAL A 90 -3.50 -0.58 12.51
N ILE A 91 -2.30 -1.17 12.51
CA ILE A 91 -1.03 -0.50 12.74
C ILE A 91 -0.21 -0.60 11.44
N SER A 92 0.25 0.55 10.92
CA SER A 92 1.24 0.56 9.84
C SER A 92 2.59 0.13 10.37
N GLY A 93 3.26 -0.77 9.65
CA GLY A 93 4.60 -1.26 9.97
C GLY A 93 5.69 -0.58 9.16
N VAL A 94 5.38 0.47 8.41
CA VAL A 94 6.31 1.16 7.52
C VAL A 94 6.38 2.64 7.84
N LYS A 95 7.41 3.35 7.34
CA LYS A 95 7.50 4.82 7.41
C LYS A 95 7.44 5.39 8.84
N ALA A 96 7.94 4.64 9.82
CA ALA A 96 8.05 5.09 11.21
C ALA A 96 8.79 6.44 11.30
N PHE A 97 8.29 7.37 12.12
CA PHE A 97 8.89 8.68 12.41
C PHE A 97 8.84 9.72 11.27
N ASP A 98 7.85 9.65 10.37
CA ASP A 98 7.61 10.65 9.31
C ASP A 98 8.82 10.95 8.40
N ARG A 99 9.71 9.97 8.24
CA ARG A 99 10.88 10.08 7.36
C ARG A 99 10.71 9.28 6.08
N LEU A 100 11.36 9.74 5.02
CA LEU A 100 11.47 8.98 3.78
C LEU A 100 12.27 7.69 4.04
N THR A 101 11.66 6.55 3.76
CA THR A 101 12.29 5.22 3.85
C THR A 101 12.37 4.53 2.48
N THR A 102 13.37 3.68 2.32
CA THR A 102 13.56 2.77 1.19
C THR A 102 12.74 1.48 1.38
N ARG A 103 12.65 0.66 0.32
CA ARG A 103 11.99 -0.66 0.39
C ARG A 103 12.58 -1.55 1.47
N MET A 104 13.90 -1.51 1.65
CA MET A 104 14.59 -2.35 2.64
C MET A 104 14.30 -1.89 4.07
N GLU A 105 14.26 -0.58 4.31
CA GLU A 105 13.92 -0.02 5.63
C GLU A 105 12.46 -0.30 6.01
N ASP A 106 11.53 -0.20 5.05
CA ASP A 106 10.13 -0.55 5.28
C ASP A 106 9.95 -2.04 5.56
N ALA A 107 10.65 -2.91 4.82
CA ALA A 107 10.62 -4.35 5.07
C ALA A 107 11.17 -4.70 6.46
N ASP A 108 12.25 -4.06 6.89
CA ASP A 108 12.82 -4.26 8.23
C ASP A 108 11.88 -3.75 9.33
N THR A 109 11.29 -2.56 9.15
CA THR A 109 10.32 -2.01 10.12
C THR A 109 9.08 -2.89 10.24
N LEU A 110 8.56 -3.38 9.11
CA LEU A 110 7.40 -4.26 9.06
C LEU A 110 7.70 -5.63 9.69
N LEU A 111 8.88 -6.19 9.43
CA LEU A 111 9.35 -7.42 10.06
C LEU A 111 9.43 -7.26 11.58
N ARG A 112 9.98 -6.15 12.07
CA ARG A 112 10.05 -5.86 13.52
C ARG A 112 8.67 -5.74 14.16
N LEU A 113 7.71 -5.10 13.48
CA LEU A 113 6.32 -5.04 13.97
C LEU A 113 5.75 -6.44 14.15
N ARG A 114 5.81 -7.26 13.10
CA ARG A 114 5.26 -8.63 13.11
C ARG A 114 5.95 -9.51 14.15
N TRP A 115 7.28 -9.47 14.21
CA TRP A 115 8.04 -10.20 15.22
C TRP A 115 7.65 -9.80 16.64
N ARG A 116 7.36 -8.52 16.88
CA ARG A 116 6.93 -8.04 18.20
C ARG A 116 5.53 -8.51 18.55
N LEU A 117 4.60 -8.48 17.58
CA LEU A 117 3.25 -9.04 17.75
C LEU A 117 3.32 -10.53 18.11
N ASP A 118 4.12 -11.31 17.37
CA ASP A 118 4.34 -12.72 17.62
C ASP A 118 4.98 -12.96 19.01
N PHE A 119 5.96 -12.14 19.39
CA PHE A 119 6.62 -12.21 20.69
C PHE A 119 5.66 -11.95 21.86
N HIS A 120 4.72 -11.03 21.69
CA HIS A 120 3.68 -10.75 22.68
C HIS A 120 2.54 -11.77 22.68
N GLY A 121 2.49 -12.68 21.70
CA GLY A 121 1.44 -13.69 21.58
C GLY A 121 0.07 -13.12 21.22
N TRP A 122 0.03 -11.92 20.62
CA TRP A 122 -1.22 -11.32 20.15
C TRP A 122 -1.70 -12.00 18.87
N ASP A 123 -3.01 -12.09 18.72
CA ASP A 123 -3.70 -12.55 17.52
C ASP A 123 -3.76 -11.40 16.49
N TRP A 124 -3.04 -11.57 15.38
CA TRP A 124 -2.95 -10.55 14.34
C TRP A 124 -2.98 -11.14 12.93
N ARG A 125 -3.38 -10.35 11.94
CA ARG A 125 -3.31 -10.69 10.51
C ARG A 125 -2.52 -9.65 9.74
N PRO A 126 -1.78 -10.03 8.68
CA PRO A 126 -1.09 -9.05 7.86
C PRO A 126 -2.10 -8.17 7.13
N THR A 127 -1.76 -6.89 7.00
CA THR A 127 -2.55 -5.93 6.25
C THR A 127 -1.70 -5.09 5.33
N VAL A 128 -2.36 -4.50 4.33
CA VAL A 128 -1.79 -3.46 3.48
C VAL A 128 -2.81 -2.33 3.36
N ALA A 129 -2.41 -1.11 3.71
CA ALA A 129 -3.18 0.09 3.54
C ALA A 129 -2.82 0.79 2.22
N THR A 130 -3.83 1.27 1.50
CA THR A 130 -3.62 2.04 0.25
C THR A 130 -4.67 3.16 0.12
N SER A 131 -4.36 4.20 -0.65
CA SER A 131 -5.39 5.14 -1.11
C SER A 131 -6.34 4.49 -2.12
N PRO A 132 -7.53 5.08 -2.38
CA PRO A 132 -8.44 4.58 -3.40
C PRO A 132 -7.75 4.43 -4.77
N GLU A 133 -6.96 5.44 -5.13
CA GLU A 133 -6.22 5.48 -6.39
C GLU A 133 -4.86 4.79 -6.33
N ARG A 134 -4.56 4.08 -5.23
CA ARG A 134 -3.32 3.32 -5.01
C ARG A 134 -2.05 4.16 -5.21
N ALA A 135 -2.14 5.46 -4.91
CA ALA A 135 -1.05 6.41 -4.99
C ALA A 135 0.02 6.21 -3.89
N TRP A 136 -0.33 5.50 -2.81
CA TRP A 136 0.59 5.07 -1.76
C TRP A 136 0.22 3.68 -1.25
N VAL A 137 1.18 3.01 -0.62
CA VAL A 137 1.04 1.64 -0.10
C VAL A 137 1.83 1.46 1.18
N GLU A 138 1.19 0.91 2.21
CA GLU A 138 1.77 0.77 3.53
C GLU A 138 1.45 -0.61 4.11
N GLY A 139 2.48 -1.44 4.28
CA GLY A 139 2.33 -2.73 4.93
C GLY A 139 2.13 -2.57 6.44
N GLY A 140 1.36 -3.46 7.04
CA GLY A 140 1.06 -3.41 8.47
C GLY A 140 0.51 -4.72 9.01
N ALA A 141 -0.20 -4.57 10.13
CA ALA A 141 -0.93 -5.63 10.80
C ALA A 141 -2.29 -5.12 11.31
N ILE A 142 -3.26 -6.02 11.38
CA ILE A 142 -4.51 -5.84 12.12
C ILE A 142 -4.48 -6.73 13.35
N LEU A 143 -4.74 -6.15 14.52
CA LEU A 143 -4.74 -6.82 15.81
C LEU A 143 -6.19 -7.13 16.19
N LEU A 144 -6.46 -8.40 16.49
CA LEU A 144 -7.77 -8.94 16.82
C LEU A 144 -8.03 -8.93 18.33
N ASP A 145 -6.97 -9.10 19.11
CA ASP A 145 -6.95 -8.96 20.56
C ASP A 145 -5.96 -7.85 20.97
N GLY A 146 -6.42 -6.91 21.78
CA GLY A 146 -5.58 -5.80 22.22
C GLY A 146 -6.39 -4.64 22.76
N THR A 147 -5.95 -4.10 23.89
CA THR A 147 -6.54 -2.89 24.44
C THR A 147 -6.07 -1.67 23.66
N ALA A 148 -6.86 -0.59 23.69
CA ALA A 148 -6.49 0.68 23.08
C ALA A 148 -5.15 1.23 23.63
N GLU A 149 -4.80 0.91 24.87
CA GLU A 149 -3.56 1.34 25.50
C GLU A 149 -2.35 0.55 24.96
N GLU A 150 -2.44 -0.77 24.91
CA GLU A 150 -1.39 -1.65 24.36
C GLU A 150 -1.11 -1.35 22.89
N VAL A 151 -2.16 -1.17 22.10
CA VAL A 151 -2.06 -0.83 20.67
C VAL A 151 -1.36 0.52 20.48
N ARG A 152 -1.73 1.53 21.28
CA ARG A 152 -1.08 2.85 21.21
C ARG A 152 0.38 2.78 21.66
N TYR A 153 0.68 2.03 22.71
CA TYR A 153 2.05 1.81 23.15
C TYR A 153 2.90 1.14 22.06
N LEU A 154 2.38 0.08 21.43
CA LEU A 154 3.08 -0.58 20.32
C LEU A 154 3.27 0.36 19.13
N ALA A 155 2.22 1.09 18.74
CA ALA A 155 2.28 2.06 17.66
C ALA A 155 3.32 3.16 17.93
N GLN A 156 3.40 3.65 19.18
CA GLN A 156 4.41 4.63 19.61
C GLN A 156 5.83 4.06 19.49
N LEU A 157 6.06 2.82 19.94
CA LEU A 157 7.36 2.15 19.80
C LEU A 157 7.77 1.98 18.33
N HIS A 158 6.78 1.81 17.45
CA HIS A 158 6.97 1.75 16.00
C HIS A 158 6.92 3.12 15.31
N GLY A 159 6.95 4.23 16.05
CA GLY A 159 6.99 5.58 15.51
C GLY A 159 5.77 5.95 14.66
N GLN A 160 4.63 5.32 14.90
CA GLN A 160 3.37 5.60 14.21
C GLN A 160 2.58 6.67 14.98
N PRO A 161 2.18 7.78 14.33
CA PRO A 161 1.41 8.83 15.00
C PRO A 161 -0.08 8.46 15.16
N VAL A 162 -0.59 7.57 14.30
CA VAL A 162 -2.01 7.23 14.20
C VAL A 162 -2.19 5.73 14.02
N VAL A 163 -3.20 5.16 14.67
CA VAL A 163 -3.72 3.82 14.40
C VAL A 163 -5.14 3.93 13.86
N LEU A 164 -5.58 2.98 13.04
CA LEU A 164 -6.98 2.95 12.59
C LEU A 164 -7.75 1.95 13.44
N ARG A 165 -8.83 2.38 14.07
CA ARG A 165 -9.77 1.52 14.79
C ARG A 165 -10.91 1.13 13.84
N TRP A 166 -11.28 -0.14 13.83
CA TRP A 166 -12.49 -0.63 13.16
C TRP A 166 -13.42 -1.26 14.19
N ASP A 167 -14.68 -0.82 14.21
CA ASP A 167 -15.77 -1.36 15.01
C ASP A 167 -17.09 -1.36 14.21
N GLU A 168 -18.22 -1.60 14.87
CA GLU A 168 -19.55 -1.62 14.26
C GLU A 168 -19.95 -0.32 13.54
N HIS A 169 -19.39 0.83 13.92
CA HIS A 169 -19.67 2.13 13.31
C HIS A 169 -18.77 2.43 12.10
N GLY A 170 -17.70 1.65 11.93
CA GLY A 170 -16.77 1.76 10.81
C GLY A 170 -15.33 2.03 11.24
N MET A 171 -14.58 2.69 10.37
CA MET A 171 -13.14 2.94 10.56
C MET A 171 -12.88 4.38 11.01
N ALA A 172 -12.15 4.54 12.10
CA ALA A 172 -11.80 5.85 12.67
C ALA A 172 -10.29 5.95 12.95
N PRO A 173 -9.65 7.10 12.65
CA PRO A 173 -8.28 7.34 13.09
C PRO A 173 -8.24 7.61 14.60
N VAL A 174 -7.27 7.01 15.28
CA VAL A 174 -7.03 7.20 16.71
C VAL A 174 -5.61 7.74 16.90
N PRO A 175 -5.45 8.91 17.54
CA PRO A 175 -4.13 9.48 17.81
C PRO A 175 -3.39 8.60 18.81
N VAL A 176 -2.11 8.34 18.53
CA VAL A 176 -1.25 7.54 19.42
C VAL A 176 -0.84 8.33 20.66
N LEU A 177 -0.60 9.64 20.49
CA LEU A 177 -0.25 10.56 21.58
C LEU A 177 -1.19 11.78 21.63
N PRO A 178 -1.37 12.41 22.80
CA PRO A 178 -2.07 13.69 22.90
C PRO A 178 -1.44 14.74 21.97
N GLY A 179 -2.27 15.49 21.24
CA GLY A 179 -1.83 16.56 20.34
C GLY A 179 -1.52 16.11 18.91
N VAL A 180 -1.56 14.81 18.59
CA VAL A 180 -1.53 14.36 17.20
C VAL A 180 -2.82 14.75 16.49
N ASP A 181 -2.71 15.50 15.39
CA ASP A 181 -3.84 15.84 14.54
C ASP A 181 -4.23 14.65 13.64
N VAL A 182 -5.46 14.20 13.79
CA VAL A 182 -6.06 13.10 13.00
C VAL A 182 -7.13 13.60 12.03
N GLY A 183 -7.37 14.90 11.96
CA GLY A 183 -8.52 15.47 11.25
C GLY A 183 -9.84 15.11 11.94
N ASP A 184 -10.86 14.78 11.15
CA ASP A 184 -12.17 14.34 11.66
C ASP A 184 -12.09 12.88 12.19
N PRO A 185 -12.23 12.66 13.51
CA PRO A 185 -12.15 11.33 14.12
C PRO A 185 -13.46 10.52 13.98
N THR A 186 -14.51 11.08 13.38
CA THR A 186 -15.79 10.39 13.21
C THR A 186 -15.60 9.11 12.37
N PRO A 187 -16.07 7.94 12.85
CA PRO A 187 -16.00 6.70 12.08
C PRO A 187 -16.59 6.85 10.68
N VAL A 188 -15.86 6.39 9.67
CA VAL A 188 -16.33 6.28 8.29
C VAL A 188 -16.87 4.87 8.09
N PRO A 189 -18.13 4.69 7.65
CA PRO A 189 -18.67 3.37 7.35
C PRO A 189 -17.81 2.62 6.32
N VAL A 190 -17.69 1.31 6.49
CA VAL A 190 -16.85 0.46 5.63
C VAL A 190 -17.58 -0.78 5.14
N ARG A 191 -17.14 -1.32 4.00
CA ARG A 191 -17.62 -2.57 3.42
C ARG A 191 -16.47 -3.52 3.13
N LEU A 192 -16.71 -4.80 3.40
CA LEU A 192 -15.87 -5.93 3.00
C LEU A 192 -16.18 -6.27 1.55
N ARG A 193 -15.13 -6.29 0.72
CA ARG A 193 -15.21 -6.62 -0.71
C ARG A 193 -14.15 -7.67 -1.03
N PRO A 194 -14.43 -8.63 -1.92
CA PRO A 194 -13.37 -9.48 -2.46
C PRO A 194 -12.23 -8.61 -2.98
N ALA A 195 -11.00 -8.89 -2.53
CA ALA A 195 -9.85 -8.12 -2.95
C ALA A 195 -9.63 -8.28 -4.46
N LEU A 196 -9.51 -7.15 -5.16
CA LEU A 196 -9.14 -7.17 -6.57
C LEU A 196 -7.68 -7.62 -6.74
N THR A 197 -7.41 -8.36 -7.81
CA THR A 197 -6.06 -8.81 -8.16
C THR A 197 -5.26 -7.59 -8.66
N GLY A 198 -4.16 -7.22 -8.01
CA GLY A 198 -3.32 -6.12 -8.52
C GLY A 198 -2.03 -6.57 -9.17
N CYS A 199 -1.91 -7.84 -9.57
CA CYS A 199 -0.79 -8.32 -10.37
C CYS A 199 -0.78 -7.59 -11.73
N PRO A 200 0.19 -6.69 -12.00
CA PRO A 200 0.30 -6.01 -13.28
C PRO A 200 1.01 -6.87 -14.33
N LEU A 201 1.13 -8.17 -14.05
CA LEU A 201 1.73 -9.15 -14.94
C LEU A 201 0.66 -10.10 -15.44
N ARG A 202 0.79 -10.45 -16.72
CA ARG A 202 0.08 -11.55 -17.35
C ARG A 202 1.00 -12.74 -17.50
N ARG A 203 0.40 -13.92 -17.64
CA ARG A 203 1.12 -15.11 -18.08
C ARG A 203 1.51 -14.94 -19.57
N GLY A 204 2.80 -14.98 -19.86
CA GLY A 204 3.33 -15.04 -21.21
C GLY A 204 3.01 -16.39 -21.87
N ALA A 205 3.08 -16.44 -23.20
CA ALA A 205 2.87 -17.69 -23.95
C ALA A 205 3.90 -18.78 -23.63
N ASP A 206 5.07 -18.38 -23.11
CA ASP A 206 6.16 -19.21 -22.59
C ASP A 206 5.95 -19.61 -21.11
N GLY A 207 4.81 -19.25 -20.50
CA GLY A 207 4.54 -19.47 -19.09
C GLY A 207 5.28 -18.50 -18.15
N VAL A 208 6.12 -17.62 -18.67
CA VAL A 208 6.86 -16.61 -17.91
C VAL A 208 6.01 -15.37 -17.74
N CYS A 209 6.09 -14.74 -16.56
CA CYS A 209 5.34 -13.54 -16.27
C CYS A 209 5.81 -12.34 -17.11
N LYS A 210 4.88 -11.64 -17.78
CA LYS A 210 5.15 -10.47 -18.64
C LYS A 210 4.28 -9.30 -18.23
N VAL A 211 4.79 -8.08 -18.36
CA VAL A 211 4.01 -6.85 -18.09
C VAL A 211 2.86 -6.71 -19.11
N TYR A 212 1.74 -6.14 -18.69
CA TYR A 212 0.71 -5.67 -19.62
C TYR A 212 1.24 -4.47 -20.42
N GLY A 213 1.08 -4.49 -21.75
CA GLY A 213 1.71 -3.53 -22.66
C GLY A 213 3.19 -3.85 -22.91
N GLY A 214 3.60 -3.95 -24.18
CA GLY A 214 5.00 -4.23 -24.52
C GLY A 214 5.94 -3.04 -24.24
N PRO A 215 7.26 -3.21 -24.40
CA PRO A 215 8.29 -2.20 -24.10
C PRO A 215 8.39 -1.09 -25.18
N TRP A 216 7.26 -0.71 -25.77
CA TRP A 216 7.19 0.07 -27.00
C TRP A 216 7.16 1.59 -26.78
N THR A 217 6.95 2.08 -25.55
CA THR A 217 7.02 3.50 -25.19
C THR A 217 7.98 3.73 -24.02
N SER A 218 8.49 4.95 -23.86
CA SER A 218 9.31 5.34 -22.69
C SER A 218 8.54 5.15 -21.38
N SER A 219 7.27 5.52 -21.35
CA SER A 219 6.38 5.36 -20.20
C SER A 219 6.15 3.89 -19.80
N SER A 220 6.00 2.98 -20.78
CA SER A 220 5.82 1.55 -20.48
C SER A 220 7.11 0.90 -19.98
N ARG A 221 8.29 1.39 -20.39
CA ARG A 221 9.59 0.95 -19.85
C ARG A 221 9.81 1.44 -18.42
N GLU A 222 9.48 2.68 -18.11
CA GLU A 222 9.59 3.24 -16.76
C GLU A 222 8.63 2.55 -15.77
N ALA A 223 7.39 2.27 -16.19
CA ALA A 223 6.44 1.48 -15.41
C ALA A 223 6.96 0.06 -15.15
N ALA A 224 7.55 -0.59 -16.16
CA ALA A 224 8.17 -1.90 -16.02
C ALA A 224 9.38 -1.88 -15.07
N LEU A 225 10.19 -0.82 -15.07
CA LEU A 225 11.34 -0.68 -14.16
C LEU A 225 10.91 -0.51 -12.71
N VAL A 226 9.89 0.31 -12.42
CA VAL A 226 9.39 0.43 -11.03
C VAL A 226 8.67 -0.83 -10.57
N TRP A 227 7.93 -1.49 -11.46
CA TRP A 227 7.43 -2.81 -11.14
C TRP A 227 8.57 -3.76 -10.79
N GLN A 228 9.62 -3.87 -11.61
CA GLN A 228 10.75 -4.75 -11.32
C GLN A 228 11.41 -4.44 -9.98
N HIS A 229 11.51 -3.16 -9.60
CA HIS A 229 12.17 -2.74 -8.37
C HIS A 229 11.30 -2.93 -7.11
N HIS A 230 10.03 -2.56 -7.17
CA HIS A 230 9.08 -2.65 -6.06
C HIS A 230 8.21 -3.91 -6.10
N ARG A 231 8.52 -4.86 -6.99
CA ARG A 231 7.76 -6.10 -7.23
C ARG A 231 7.36 -6.79 -5.94
N ALA A 232 8.32 -7.01 -5.03
CA ALA A 232 8.03 -7.71 -3.77
C ALA A 232 6.97 -6.98 -2.94
N MET A 233 7.13 -5.66 -2.75
CA MET A 233 6.17 -4.82 -2.03
C MET A 233 4.79 -4.81 -2.72
N LEU A 234 4.75 -4.70 -4.05
CA LEU A 234 3.49 -4.65 -4.79
C LEU A 234 2.79 -6.02 -4.88
N ILE A 235 3.55 -7.12 -4.92
CA ILE A 235 3.01 -8.47 -4.81
C ILE A 235 2.47 -8.71 -3.41
N ASP A 236 3.22 -8.34 -2.37
CA ASP A 236 2.76 -8.42 -0.98
C ASP A 236 1.51 -7.55 -0.78
N ALA A 237 1.46 -6.38 -1.43
CA ALA A 237 0.33 -5.46 -1.37
C ALA A 237 -0.91 -5.95 -2.09
N PHE A 238 -0.75 -6.56 -3.26
CA PHE A 238 -1.86 -6.76 -4.18
C PHE A 238 -2.13 -8.21 -4.61
N GLY A 239 -1.32 -9.16 -4.13
CA GLY A 239 -1.39 -10.57 -4.50
C GLY A 239 -0.89 -10.83 -5.92
N CYS A 240 -0.44 -12.06 -6.18
CA CYS A 240 -0.05 -12.51 -7.51
C CYS A 240 -0.45 -13.98 -7.74
N ASP A 241 -1.62 -14.17 -8.34
CA ASP A 241 -2.17 -15.51 -8.61
C ASP A 241 -1.77 -16.04 -9.99
N VAL A 242 -1.07 -15.21 -10.79
CA VAL A 242 -0.85 -15.46 -12.22
C VAL A 242 0.45 -16.24 -12.49
N CYS A 243 1.48 -16.09 -11.66
CA CYS A 243 2.80 -16.67 -11.93
C CYS A 243 3.58 -17.04 -10.66
N HIS A 244 4.08 -18.28 -10.63
CA HIS A 244 4.94 -18.80 -9.57
C HIS A 244 6.47 -18.66 -9.84
N ALA A 245 6.96 -17.87 -10.83
CA ALA A 245 8.40 -17.83 -11.14
C ALA A 245 8.99 -16.57 -11.84
N ASP A 246 10.22 -16.23 -11.43
CA ASP A 246 11.42 -15.69 -12.12
C ASP A 246 11.37 -14.51 -13.12
N GLY A 247 10.30 -13.70 -13.12
CA GLY A 247 10.28 -12.46 -13.90
C GLY A 247 11.12 -11.33 -13.27
N GLY A 248 12.44 -11.35 -13.42
CA GLY A 248 13.27 -10.15 -13.18
C GLY A 248 14.67 -10.32 -12.58
N ARG A 249 15.46 -11.31 -12.99
CA ARG A 249 16.91 -11.32 -12.66
C ARG A 249 17.64 -10.30 -13.54
N GLY A 250 17.59 -9.01 -13.22
CA GLY A 250 18.30 -8.04 -14.08
C GLY A 250 18.33 -6.56 -13.72
N ALA A 251 17.55 -6.06 -12.76
CA ALA A 251 17.60 -4.63 -12.44
C ALA A 251 18.70 -4.32 -11.41
N ARG A 252 19.95 -4.15 -11.87
CA ARG A 252 20.99 -3.44 -11.10
C ARG A 252 20.87 -1.94 -11.39
N GLY A 253 20.75 -1.10 -10.35
CA GLY A 253 20.95 0.34 -10.49
C GLY A 253 19.97 1.29 -9.78
N ALA A 254 19.12 0.84 -8.86
CA ALA A 254 18.14 1.74 -8.21
C ALA A 254 17.96 1.47 -6.71
N VAL A 255 19.05 1.19 -5.99
CA VAL A 255 19.03 0.92 -4.53
C VAL A 255 18.55 2.10 -3.66
N ASP A 256 18.32 3.28 -4.26
CA ASP A 256 17.97 4.53 -3.57
C ASP A 256 16.52 5.01 -3.86
N LEU A 257 15.60 4.13 -4.28
CA LEU A 257 14.20 4.50 -4.48
C LEU A 257 13.41 4.44 -3.16
N PHE A 258 12.90 5.59 -2.73
CA PHE A 258 11.96 5.68 -1.60
C PHE A 258 10.63 5.00 -1.95
N THR A 259 10.00 4.34 -0.98
CA THR A 259 8.65 3.75 -1.18
C THR A 259 7.53 4.80 -1.10
N PRO A 260 6.41 4.60 -1.82
CA PRO A 260 5.23 5.45 -1.75
C PRO A 260 4.63 5.51 -0.33
N SER A 261 4.20 6.67 0.15
CA SER A 261 3.56 6.81 1.48
C SER A 261 2.58 7.97 1.55
N ARG A 262 1.60 7.86 2.47
CA ARG A 262 0.63 8.93 2.75
C ARG A 262 1.30 10.21 3.27
N THR A 263 2.43 10.12 3.98
CA THR A 263 3.15 11.26 4.57
C THR A 263 4.21 11.87 3.65
N GLY A 264 4.23 11.49 2.37
CA GLY A 264 5.10 12.10 1.36
C GLY A 264 6.28 11.25 0.89
N GLY A 265 6.27 9.93 1.12
CA GLY A 265 7.16 9.00 0.42
C GLY A 265 6.82 8.94 -1.08
N TRP A 266 7.81 9.22 -1.94
CA TRP A 266 7.78 9.35 -3.42
C TRP A 266 6.44 9.16 -4.17
N GLN A 267 6.06 10.16 -4.96
CA GLN A 267 5.64 9.95 -6.34
C GLN A 267 6.87 10.25 -7.24
N TRP A 268 7.40 9.22 -7.90
CA TRP A 268 8.23 9.25 -9.11
C TRP A 268 9.21 10.43 -9.36
N GLY A 269 10.52 10.18 -9.21
CA GLY A 269 11.64 10.99 -9.75
C GLY A 269 12.82 11.19 -8.79
N THR A 270 14.06 10.94 -9.24
CA THR A 270 15.34 10.89 -8.46
C THR A 270 15.42 11.85 -7.26
N PRO A 271 16.08 11.48 -6.13
CA PRO A 271 16.23 12.36 -4.97
C PRO A 271 16.78 13.74 -5.36
N ARG A 272 16.31 14.79 -4.67
CA ARG A 272 16.80 16.17 -4.83
C ARG A 272 18.33 16.22 -4.67
N THR A 273 18.99 17.05 -5.47
CA THR A 273 20.29 17.62 -5.10
C THR A 273 20.21 19.15 -5.05
N ALA A 274 20.91 19.68 -4.04
CA ALA A 274 21.15 21.07 -3.64
C ALA A 274 19.92 21.97 -3.47
N VAL A 275 19.63 22.30 -2.21
CA VAL A 275 19.20 23.65 -1.84
C VAL A 275 20.16 24.61 -2.53
N ALA A 276 19.66 25.44 -3.45
CA ALA A 276 20.43 26.60 -3.88
C ALA A 276 20.76 27.37 -2.59
N ALA A 277 22.05 27.52 -2.31
CA ALA A 277 22.50 28.39 -1.26
C ALA A 277 21.79 29.75 -1.42
N ASP A 278 21.44 30.35 -0.29
CA ASP A 278 21.10 31.75 -0.24
C ASP A 278 22.16 32.53 -1.02
N ASP A 279 21.77 33.07 -2.18
CA ASP A 279 22.49 34.19 -2.78
C ASP A 279 22.04 35.44 -2.01
N ASP A 280 22.60 35.61 -0.81
CA ASP A 280 22.86 36.92 -0.25
C ASP A 280 23.98 37.57 -1.10
N ALA A 281 23.60 38.39 -2.08
CA ALA A 281 24.33 39.56 -2.58
C ALA A 281 23.47 40.41 -3.54
#